data_AF-A0A509LBU4-F1
#
_entry.id   AF-A0A509LBU4-F1
#
_cell.length_a   1.000
_cell.length_b   1.000
_cell.length_c   1.000
_cell.angle_alpha   90.00
_cell.angle_beta   90.00
_cell.angle_gamma   90.00
#
_symmetry.space_group_name_H-M   'P 1'
#
loop_
_entity.id
_entity.type
_entity.pdbx_description
1 polymer ?
#
loop_
_entity_poly.entity_id
_entity_poly.type
_entity_poly.pdbx_seq_one_letter_code
_entity_poly.pdbx_strand_id
1 'polypeptide(L)' 'GTNEHHVLESIFKAFGRSLHMSTRINDKISGALSSKGTL' A
#
# COMPACT_ATOMS: atom_id res chain seq x y z
N GLY A 1 15.64 4.68 -15.93
CA GLY A 1 16.02 3.42 -15.30
C GLY A 1 17.21 2.83 -16.04
N THR A 2 18.41 3.26 -15.68
CA THR A 2 19.69 2.72 -16.16
C THR A 2 20.67 2.47 -15.02
N ASN A 3 20.28 2.88 -13.79
CA ASN A 3 21.04 2.68 -12.56
C ASN A 3 20.19 1.77 -11.64
N GLU A 4 20.75 0.61 -11.31
CA GLU A 4 20.07 -0.42 -10.52
C GLU A 4 19.73 0.07 -9.10
N HIS A 5 20.61 0.86 -8.48
CA HIS A 5 20.39 1.45 -7.16
C HIS A 5 19.14 2.35 -7.15
N HIS A 6 19.02 3.26 -8.13
CA HIS A 6 17.83 4.12 -8.25
C HIS A 6 16.56 3.35 -8.60
N VAL A 7 16.64 2.26 -9.36
CA VAL A 7 15.50 1.41 -9.67
C VAL A 7 14.99 0.72 -8.39
N LEU A 8 15.88 0.08 -7.62
CA LEU A 8 15.48 -0.53 -6.34
C LEU A 8 14.92 0.51 -5.38
N GLU A 9 15.60 1.64 -5.20
CA GLU A 9 15.15 2.70 -4.32
C GLU A 9 13.74 3.20 -4.71
N SER A 10 13.48 3.34 -6.01
CA SER A 10 12.16 3.75 -6.51
C SER A 10 11.09 2.71 -6.19
N ILE A 11 11.38 1.42 -6.33
CA ILE A 11 10.47 0.32 -5.99
C ILE A 11 10.12 0.37 -4.50
N PHE A 12 11.13 0.41 -3.62
CA PHE A 12 10.89 0.43 -2.17
C PHE A 12 10.16 1.69 -1.71
N LYS A 13 10.48 2.86 -2.28
CA LYS A 13 9.77 4.11 -2.01
C LYS A 13 8.30 4.03 -2.45
N ALA A 14 8.02 3.49 -3.63
CA ALA A 14 6.65 3.35 -4.12
C ALA A 14 5.86 2.35 -3.29
N PHE A 15 6.46 1.20 -2.98
CA PHE A 15 5.87 0.17 -2.12
C PHE A 15 5.54 0.72 -0.74
N GLY A 16 6.48 1.39 -0.07
CA GLY A 16 6.27 1.96 1.26
C GLY A 16 5.13 2.97 1.29
N ARG A 17 5.02 3.83 0.27
CA ARG A 17 3.90 4.78 0.15
C ARG A 17 2.56 4.06 -0.04
N SER A 18 2.51 3.08 -0.94
CA SER A 18 1.28 2.33 -1.22
C SER A 18 0.80 1.55 0.00
N LEU A 19 1.72 0.85 0.66
CA LEU A 19 1.43 0.11 1.89
C LEU A 19 0.91 1.06 2.98
N HIS A 20 1.62 2.17 3.19
CA HIS A 20 1.22 3.17 4.17
C HIS A 20 -0.19 3.71 3.92
N MET A 21 -0.56 3.99 2.67
CA MET A 21 -1.92 4.46 2.35
C MET A 21 -2.97 3.35 2.55
N SER A 22 -2.63 2.11 2.22
CA SER A 22 -3.56 0.97 2.26
C SER A 22 -3.89 0.49 3.68
N THR A 23 -2.98 0.70 4.64
CA THR A 23 -3.14 0.23 6.02
C THR A 23 -3.64 1.28 7.00
N ARG A 24 -3.93 2.51 6.55
CA ARG A 24 -4.50 3.54 7.44
C ARG A 24 -5.90 3.14 7.90
N ILE A 25 -6.18 3.43 9.17
CA ILE A 25 -7.54 3.37 9.71
C ILE A 25 -8.37 4.42 9.00
N ASN A 26 -9.55 4.01 8.54
CA ASN A 26 -10.54 4.90 7.95
C ASN A 26 -11.84 4.78 8.74
N ASP A 27 -12.12 5.79 9.56
CA ASP A 27 -13.28 5.82 10.47
C ASP A 27 -14.63 5.79 9.74
N LYS A 28 -14.66 6.00 8.42
CA LYS A 28 -15.86 5.88 7.60
C LYS A 28 -16.17 4.44 7.18
N ILE A 29 -15.21 3.52 7.30
CA ILE A 29 -15.38 2.12 6.94
C ILE A 29 -15.77 1.35 8.19
N SER A 30 -16.91 0.66 8.13
CA SER A 30 -17.37 -0.24 9.18
C SER A 30 -17.34 -1.68 8.66
N GLY A 31 -16.81 -2.60 9.45
CA GLY A 31 -16.66 -4.01 9.07
C GLY A 31 -15.51 -4.26 8.09
N ALA A 32 -15.45 -5.48 7.55
CA ALA A 32 -14.41 -5.86 6.59
C ALA A 32 -14.66 -5.20 5.22
N LEU A 33 -13.61 -4.68 4.59
CA LEU A 33 -13.66 -4.14 3.23
C LEU A 33 -13.66 -5.27 2.19
N SER A 34 -14.68 -6.13 2.25
CA SER A 34 -14.85 -7.32 1.41
C SER A 34 -16.32 -7.60 1.20
N SER A 35 -16.74 -7.91 -0.02
CA SER A 35 -18.14 -8.26 -0.32
C SER A 35 -18.61 -9.53 0.39
N LYS A 36 -17.67 -10.37 0.84
CA LYS A 36 -17.95 -11.58 1.63
C LYS A 36 -17.96 -11.34 3.14
N GLY A 37 -17.65 -10.12 3.59
CA GLY A 37 -17.64 -9.75 5.02
C GLY A 37 -16.42 -10.25 5.81
N THR A 38 -15.45 -10.90 5.16
CA THR A 38 -14.17 -11.35 5.75
C THR A 38 -13.00 -11.03 4.82
N LEU A 39 -11.81 -10.86 5.40
CA LEU A 39 -10.52 -10.78 4.68
C LEU A 39 -9.80 -12.13 4.77
#